data_AF-M0ZRL3-F1
#
_entry.id   AF-M0ZRL3-F1
#
_cell.length_a   1.000
_cell.length_b   1.000
_cell.length_c   1.000
_cell.angle_alpha   90.00
_cell.angle_beta   90.00
_cell.angle_gamma   90.00
#
_symmetry.space_group_name_H-M   'P 1'
#
loop_
_entity.id
_entity.type
_entity.pdbx_description
1 polymer ?
#
loop_
_entity_poly.entity_id
_entity_poly.type
_entity_poly.pdbx_seq_one_letter_code
_entity_poly.pdbx_strand_id
1 'polypeptide(L)'
;MCKKVDCVIHLSPASVTCTTEYQQWMSRFGEVQHVMAGHQLKNVEIPILKSSARIATRLNYLCPQFFPSPGFWSLPQLKSLPSVSRGPSEFSLPASCQVITAENLLKFHLRPYAQLGLDRSGIPEVTSRPKIIEDLITEIPEIVDASEHITQLLHHGNNIANGGSMTLQANNVVIEEPWLHETALPSCLEGITREDMEIVLLGTGSSQPSKYRNVTSIFINLFSKGSILLDCGEGTLGQLKRRFGIEGADEAVKGLRCIWISHIHADHHTGIARILALRRDLLNETPHEPLVVVGPRQLKIFLDAYQKLEDLDMQFLDCRQTTEASLKTFESGENKDVNGSVGVQNDQKDGSNLFAKGSHMESYWKRPGSPADASAAFPLLAMLKRVLREAGLEALISFPVIHCPQAYGVVLKAADRTNSTGKKIPGWKIVYSGDTRPCPELVAASHGATVLIHEATFEDGMVEEAIARNHSTTQEAIEVGDAAGAYRIILTHFSQRYPKIPVFDETHMHKTSIAFDMMSVNLADLPMLPRVLPYLKLLFRDEMIVDESDDVNVATAAAI
;
A
#
# COMPACT_ATOMS: atom_id res chain seq x y z
N MET A 1 -51.15 -25.21 -3.09
CA MET A 1 -50.25 -24.83 -1.98
C MET A 1 -49.81 -23.40 -2.20
N CYS A 2 -49.94 -22.53 -1.20
CA CYS A 2 -49.39 -21.17 -1.26
C CYS A 2 -47.86 -21.28 -1.27
N LYS A 3 -47.17 -20.54 -2.15
CA LYS A 3 -45.70 -20.49 -2.15
C LYS A 3 -45.26 -19.78 -0.87
N LYS A 4 -44.54 -20.48 0.01
CA LYS A 4 -43.96 -19.91 1.22
C LYS A 4 -42.61 -19.29 0.89
N VAL A 5 -42.32 -18.11 1.42
CA VAL A 5 -40.98 -17.51 1.41
C VAL A 5 -40.34 -17.84 2.74
N ASP A 6 -39.22 -18.57 2.73
CA ASP A 6 -38.53 -18.98 3.97
C ASP A 6 -37.49 -17.94 4.44
N CYS A 7 -36.88 -17.20 3.51
CA CYS A 7 -35.87 -16.18 3.81
C CYS A 7 -35.87 -15.03 2.80
N VAL A 8 -35.61 -13.81 3.26
CA VAL A 8 -35.28 -12.64 2.43
C VAL A 8 -33.91 -12.12 2.85
N ILE A 9 -33.01 -11.94 1.88
CA ILE A 9 -31.66 -11.38 2.13
C ILE A 9 -31.63 -9.93 1.64
N HIS A 10 -31.31 -9.01 2.54
CA HIS A 10 -31.26 -7.58 2.28
C HIS A 10 -29.81 -7.14 2.10
N LEU A 11 -29.46 -6.67 0.90
CA LEU A 11 -28.13 -6.12 0.57
C LEU A 11 -28.10 -4.58 0.59
N SER A 12 -29.26 -3.93 0.77
CA SER A 12 -29.38 -2.47 0.85
C SER A 12 -28.71 -1.94 2.13
N PRO A 13 -28.17 -0.72 2.15
CA PRO A 13 -27.56 -0.15 3.36
C PRO A 13 -28.60 0.13 4.45
N ALA A 14 -28.13 0.25 5.69
CA ALA A 14 -28.97 0.53 6.85
C ALA A 14 -29.81 1.82 6.68
N SER A 15 -29.26 2.84 6.02
CA SER A 15 -29.96 4.10 5.71
C SER A 15 -31.24 3.91 4.88
N VAL A 16 -31.31 2.84 4.09
CA VAL A 16 -32.48 2.48 3.29
C VAL A 16 -33.40 1.54 4.06
N THR A 17 -32.84 0.49 4.67
CA THR A 17 -33.67 -0.53 5.34
C THR A 17 -34.30 -0.07 6.64
N CYS A 18 -33.76 0.99 7.25
CA CYS A 18 -34.33 1.60 8.44
C CYS A 18 -35.46 2.61 8.14
N THR A 19 -35.79 2.89 6.87
CA THR A 19 -36.92 3.77 6.56
C THR A 19 -38.25 3.07 6.84
N THR A 20 -39.26 3.85 7.21
CA THR A 20 -40.61 3.35 7.50
C THR A 20 -41.19 2.61 6.30
N GLU A 21 -41.00 3.14 5.09
CA GLU A 21 -41.49 2.56 3.85
C GLU A 21 -40.87 1.18 3.59
N TYR A 22 -39.56 1.04 3.84
CA TYR A 22 -38.87 -0.23 3.65
C TYR A 22 -39.31 -1.27 4.69
N GLN A 23 -39.46 -0.87 5.96
CA GLN A 23 -39.97 -1.76 7.02
C GLN A 23 -41.42 -2.21 6.76
N GLN A 24 -42.27 -1.31 6.25
CA GLN A 24 -43.62 -1.66 5.79
C GLN A 24 -43.59 -2.65 4.61
N TRP A 25 -42.64 -2.51 3.69
CA TRP A 25 -42.45 -3.49 2.62
C TRP A 25 -41.98 -4.84 3.17
N MET A 26 -41.04 -4.86 4.12
CA MET A 26 -40.55 -6.08 4.79
C MET A 26 -41.69 -6.85 5.47
N SER A 27 -42.60 -6.16 6.17
CA SER A 27 -43.69 -6.83 6.91
C SER A 27 -44.69 -7.57 6.01
N ARG A 28 -44.73 -7.28 4.70
CA ARG A 28 -45.61 -7.97 3.73
C ARG A 28 -45.21 -9.43 3.49
N PHE A 29 -44.02 -9.85 3.90
CA PHE A 29 -43.55 -11.22 3.75
C PHE A 29 -43.98 -12.16 4.88
N GLY A 30 -44.68 -11.65 5.91
CA GLY A 30 -45.23 -12.46 7.00
C GLY A 30 -44.15 -13.06 7.92
N GLU A 31 -44.30 -14.33 8.30
CA GLU A 31 -43.34 -15.08 9.13
C GLU A 31 -42.12 -15.54 8.31
N VAL A 32 -41.28 -14.58 7.92
CA VAL A 32 -40.04 -14.84 7.17
C VAL A 32 -38.80 -14.43 7.98
N GLN A 33 -37.69 -15.10 7.71
CA GLN A 33 -36.38 -14.70 8.22
C GLN A 33 -35.79 -13.61 7.32
N HIS A 34 -35.54 -12.43 7.88
CA HIS A 34 -34.92 -11.31 7.19
C HIS A 34 -33.44 -11.25 7.54
N VAL A 35 -32.56 -11.62 6.61
CA VAL A 35 -31.11 -11.56 6.79
C VAL A 35 -30.58 -10.22 6.28
N MET A 36 -30.05 -9.41 7.19
CA MET A 36 -29.55 -8.07 6.92
C MET A 36 -28.03 -8.12 6.66
N ALA A 37 -27.63 -8.04 5.40
CA ALA A 37 -26.22 -8.05 5.00
C ALA A 37 -25.64 -6.63 4.92
N GLY A 38 -24.47 -6.42 5.52
CA GLY A 38 -23.77 -5.12 5.50
C GLY A 38 -24.27 -4.09 6.52
N HIS A 39 -25.08 -4.49 7.52
CA HIS A 39 -25.68 -3.57 8.51
C HIS A 39 -24.94 -3.53 9.85
N GLN A 40 -24.03 -4.47 10.09
CA GLN A 40 -23.20 -4.49 11.29
C GLN A 40 -21.75 -4.18 10.95
N LEU A 41 -21.17 -3.30 11.76
CA LEU A 41 -19.73 -3.05 11.80
C LEU A 41 -18.97 -4.17 12.56
N LYS A 42 -19.62 -5.27 12.93
CA LYS A 42 -18.94 -6.42 13.55
C LYS A 42 -17.83 -7.01 12.66
N ASN A 43 -17.95 -6.89 11.34
CA ASN A 43 -16.89 -7.25 10.39
C ASN A 43 -15.65 -6.33 10.48
N VAL A 44 -15.78 -5.17 11.13
CA VAL A 44 -14.67 -4.28 11.45
C VAL A 44 -13.96 -4.77 12.72
N GLU A 45 -14.70 -5.30 13.70
CA GLU A 45 -14.15 -5.90 14.93
C GLU A 45 -13.52 -7.29 14.67
N ILE A 46 -14.09 -8.06 13.75
CA ILE A 46 -13.65 -9.42 13.39
C ILE A 46 -12.94 -9.38 12.04
N PRO A 47 -11.61 -9.58 12.00
CA PRO A 47 -10.87 -9.54 10.75
C PRO A 47 -11.30 -10.69 9.82
N ILE A 48 -11.77 -10.32 8.62
CA ILE A 48 -12.15 -11.28 7.56
C ILE A 48 -10.93 -12.10 7.13
N LEU A 49 -9.77 -11.44 6.98
CA LEU A 49 -8.49 -12.06 6.61
C LEU A 49 -7.74 -12.48 7.88
N LYS A 50 -8.10 -13.65 8.43
CA LYS A 50 -7.54 -14.14 9.71
C LYS A 50 -6.01 -14.23 9.72
N SER A 51 -5.40 -14.71 8.63
CA SER A 51 -3.93 -14.85 8.59
C SER A 51 -3.21 -13.51 8.53
N SER A 52 -3.68 -12.58 7.69
CA SER A 52 -3.18 -11.20 7.69
C SER A 52 -3.30 -10.56 9.07
N ALA A 53 -4.43 -10.73 9.77
CA ALA A 53 -4.57 -10.22 11.13
C ALA A 53 -3.64 -10.90 12.14
N ARG A 54 -3.45 -12.23 12.07
CA ARG A 54 -2.52 -12.99 12.90
C ARG A 54 -1.07 -12.50 12.71
N ILE A 55 -0.62 -12.38 11.46
CA ILE A 55 0.73 -11.87 11.14
C ILE A 55 0.88 -10.44 11.65
N ALA A 56 -0.10 -9.56 11.40
CA ALA A 56 -0.06 -8.18 11.90
C ALA A 56 0.02 -8.13 13.44
N THR A 57 -0.68 -9.03 14.17
CA THR A 57 -0.55 -9.11 15.64
C THR A 57 0.85 -9.51 16.06
N ARG A 58 1.42 -10.53 15.40
CA ARG A 58 2.74 -11.07 15.70
C ARG A 58 3.84 -10.03 15.46
N LEU A 59 3.78 -9.37 14.30
CA LEU A 59 4.68 -8.28 13.96
C LEU A 59 4.57 -7.10 14.93
N ASN A 60 3.33 -6.71 15.31
CA ASN A 60 3.11 -5.65 16.29
C ASN A 60 3.61 -6.02 17.70
N TYR A 61 3.48 -7.29 18.11
CA TYR A 61 4.02 -7.76 19.39
C TYR A 61 5.55 -7.66 19.40
N LEU A 62 6.21 -8.10 18.32
CA LEU A 62 7.66 -8.11 18.22
C LEU A 62 8.24 -6.69 18.09
N CYS A 63 7.69 -5.86 17.21
CA CYS A 63 8.23 -4.53 16.91
C CYS A 63 7.11 -3.49 16.67
N PRO A 64 6.46 -2.98 17.72
CA PRO A 64 5.32 -2.08 17.59
C PRO A 64 5.65 -0.75 16.90
N GLN A 65 6.91 -0.33 16.90
CA GLN A 65 7.35 0.91 16.26
C GLN A 65 7.30 0.84 14.72
N PHE A 66 7.70 -0.28 14.12
CA PHE A 66 7.58 -0.52 12.67
C PHE A 66 6.23 -1.12 12.30
N PHE A 67 5.52 -1.73 13.25
CA PHE A 67 4.22 -2.36 13.03
C PHE A 67 3.19 -1.85 14.04
N PRO A 68 2.62 -0.65 13.83
CA PRO A 68 1.62 -0.10 14.74
C PRO A 68 0.40 -1.00 14.85
N SER A 69 -0.27 -0.95 16.01
CA SER A 69 -1.49 -1.72 16.23
C SER A 69 -2.53 -1.36 15.15
N PRO A 70 -3.14 -2.37 14.50
CA PRO A 70 -4.24 -2.12 13.58
C PRO A 70 -5.35 -1.27 14.21
N GLY A 71 -5.91 -0.36 13.43
CA GLY A 71 -6.95 0.58 13.84
C GLY A 71 -8.25 -0.08 14.29
N PHE A 72 -8.48 -1.34 13.95
CA PHE A 72 -9.63 -2.08 14.48
C PHE A 72 -9.45 -2.58 15.92
N TRP A 73 -8.22 -2.56 16.46
CA TRP A 73 -7.96 -2.89 17.87
C TRP A 73 -7.96 -1.65 18.76
N SER A 74 -7.89 -0.44 18.17
CA SER A 74 -8.02 0.84 18.84
C SER A 74 -9.47 1.38 18.82
N LEU A 75 -10.47 0.51 18.68
CA LEU A 75 -11.90 0.83 18.54
C LEU A 75 -12.75 0.99 19.84
N PRO A 76 -12.26 1.43 21.04
CA PRO A 76 -13.18 1.76 22.13
C PRO A 76 -14.22 2.86 21.78
N GLN A 77 -14.00 3.64 20.72
CA GLN A 77 -14.75 4.85 20.39
C GLN A 77 -15.97 4.64 19.45
N LEU A 78 -16.22 3.43 18.93
CA LEU A 78 -17.38 3.21 18.05
C LEU A 78 -18.74 3.33 18.76
N LYS A 79 -18.75 3.43 20.10
CA LYS A 79 -19.96 3.71 20.89
C LYS A 79 -20.42 5.17 20.80
N SER A 80 -19.59 6.10 20.30
CA SER A 80 -19.90 7.54 20.27
C SER A 80 -20.17 8.12 18.87
N LEU A 81 -20.12 7.33 17.79
CA LEU A 81 -20.53 7.81 16.46
C LEU A 81 -22.05 8.03 16.39
N PRO A 82 -22.54 9.17 15.85
CA PRO A 82 -23.95 9.35 15.58
C PRO A 82 -24.37 8.40 14.43
N SER A 83 -25.05 7.32 14.80
CA SER A 83 -25.90 6.47 13.96
C SER A 83 -25.33 5.91 12.64
N VAL A 84 -24.60 4.78 12.72
CA VAL A 84 -24.65 3.74 11.66
C VAL A 84 -24.81 2.34 12.27
N SER A 85 -24.39 2.12 13.51
CA SER A 85 -24.67 0.90 14.28
C SER A 85 -26.09 0.95 14.89
N ARG A 86 -27.13 0.85 14.05
CA ARG A 86 -28.50 0.59 14.52
C ARG A 86 -28.67 -0.93 14.65
N GLY A 87 -28.77 -1.41 15.89
CA GLY A 87 -28.96 -2.83 16.17
C GLY A 87 -30.35 -3.34 15.75
N PRO A 88 -30.59 -4.66 15.84
CA PRO A 88 -31.89 -5.27 15.54
C PRO A 88 -33.06 -4.73 16.38
N SER A 89 -32.77 -4.03 17.49
CA SER A 89 -33.74 -3.52 18.46
C SER A 89 -34.55 -2.30 18.01
N GLU A 90 -34.29 -1.71 16.84
CA GLU A 90 -35.03 -0.55 16.31
C GLU A 90 -35.92 -0.87 15.10
N PHE A 91 -35.97 -2.12 14.63
CA PHE A 91 -36.93 -2.50 13.59
C PHE A 91 -38.34 -2.57 14.19
N SER A 92 -39.24 -1.73 13.70
CA SER A 92 -40.66 -1.72 14.13
C SER A 92 -41.45 -2.77 13.37
N LEU A 93 -40.93 -4.00 13.35
CA LEU A 93 -41.55 -5.14 12.68
C LEU A 93 -42.41 -5.93 13.67
N PRO A 94 -43.48 -6.61 13.19
CA PRO A 94 -44.25 -7.54 14.02
C PRO A 94 -43.32 -8.59 14.67
N ALA A 95 -43.60 -9.01 15.91
CA ALA A 95 -42.80 -10.01 16.63
C ALA A 95 -42.65 -11.36 15.88
N SER A 96 -43.50 -11.60 14.88
CA SER A 96 -43.47 -12.75 13.99
C SER A 96 -42.39 -12.68 12.89
N CYS A 97 -41.78 -11.51 12.66
CA CYS A 97 -40.68 -11.30 11.72
C CYS A 97 -39.33 -11.43 12.44
N GLN A 98 -38.49 -12.40 12.04
CA GLN A 98 -37.18 -12.57 12.64
C GLN A 98 -36.12 -11.80 11.82
N VAL A 99 -35.58 -10.73 12.37
CA VAL A 99 -34.44 -10.01 11.78
C VAL A 99 -33.14 -10.62 12.27
N ILE A 100 -32.33 -11.11 11.34
CA ILE A 100 -31.02 -11.71 11.56
C ILE A 100 -29.97 -10.83 10.91
N THR A 101 -28.88 -10.56 11.60
CA THR A 101 -27.72 -9.93 10.94
C THR A 101 -26.88 -11.00 10.26
N ALA A 102 -26.49 -10.73 9.00
CA ALA A 102 -25.54 -11.58 8.30
C ALA A 102 -24.17 -11.55 8.98
N GLU A 103 -23.49 -12.70 8.96
CA GLU A 103 -22.13 -12.90 9.45
C GLU A 103 -21.32 -13.64 8.36
N ASN A 104 -19.99 -13.51 8.41
CA ASN A 104 -19.14 -14.22 7.45
C ASN A 104 -19.35 -15.73 7.57
N LEU A 105 -19.57 -16.39 6.43
CA LEU A 105 -19.88 -17.83 6.32
C LEU A 105 -21.17 -18.28 7.02
N LEU A 106 -22.09 -17.35 7.36
CA LEU A 106 -23.46 -17.71 7.73
C LEU A 106 -24.15 -18.40 6.53
N LYS A 107 -24.68 -19.61 6.75
CA LYS A 107 -25.36 -20.38 5.72
C LYS A 107 -26.87 -20.38 5.94
N PHE A 108 -27.61 -20.44 4.84
CA PHE A 108 -29.03 -20.75 4.85
C PHE A 108 -29.26 -21.97 3.97
N HIS A 109 -29.60 -23.10 4.59
CA HIS A 109 -29.85 -24.34 3.87
C HIS A 109 -31.29 -24.36 3.38
N LEU A 110 -31.47 -24.57 2.07
CA LEU A 110 -32.79 -24.81 1.47
C LEU A 110 -33.11 -26.30 1.40
N ARG A 111 -32.08 -27.14 1.27
CA ARG A 111 -32.17 -28.60 1.22
C ARG A 111 -30.91 -29.22 1.85
N PRO A 112 -31.01 -30.44 2.43
CA PRO A 112 -32.23 -31.23 2.60
C PRO A 112 -33.22 -30.54 3.56
N TYR A 113 -34.53 -30.80 3.40
CA TYR A 113 -35.56 -30.13 4.22
C TYR A 113 -35.39 -30.35 5.73
N ALA A 114 -34.75 -31.45 6.13
CA ALA A 114 -34.37 -31.71 7.53
C ALA A 114 -33.38 -30.69 8.11
N GLN A 115 -32.67 -29.94 7.25
CA GLN A 115 -31.71 -28.91 7.62
C GLN A 115 -32.19 -27.51 7.21
N LEU A 116 -33.45 -27.34 6.79
CA LEU A 116 -33.99 -26.05 6.33
C LEU A 116 -33.79 -24.97 7.40
N GLY A 117 -33.10 -23.89 7.05
CA GLY A 117 -32.88 -22.74 7.92
C GLY A 117 -31.42 -22.34 8.06
N LEU A 118 -31.15 -21.54 9.10
CA LEU A 118 -29.82 -20.98 9.35
C LEU A 118 -28.86 -22.02 9.91
N ASP A 119 -27.65 -22.02 9.37
CA ASP A 119 -26.51 -22.77 9.88
C ASP A 119 -25.36 -21.82 10.20
N ARG A 120 -24.99 -21.84 11.49
CA ARG A 120 -23.94 -21.01 12.09
C ARG A 120 -22.65 -21.78 12.34
N SER A 121 -22.60 -23.08 12.04
CA SER A 121 -21.44 -23.93 12.30
C SER A 121 -20.19 -23.51 11.52
N GLY A 122 -20.38 -22.86 10.36
CA GLY A 122 -19.29 -22.34 9.54
C GLY A 122 -18.80 -20.95 9.94
N ILE A 123 -19.47 -20.26 10.89
CA ILE A 123 -19.09 -18.91 11.29
C ILE A 123 -17.74 -18.99 12.03
N PRO A 124 -16.71 -18.27 11.56
CA PRO A 124 -15.41 -18.33 12.20
C PRO A 124 -15.47 -17.79 13.63
N GLU A 125 -14.85 -18.50 14.58
CA GLU A 125 -14.69 -17.98 15.94
C GLU A 125 -13.90 -16.66 15.94
N VAL A 126 -14.25 -15.78 16.88
CA VAL A 126 -13.57 -14.50 17.10
C VAL A 126 -12.19 -14.80 17.70
N THR A 127 -11.15 -14.69 16.90
CA THR A 127 -9.78 -14.76 17.40
C THR A 127 -9.39 -13.40 17.96
N SER A 128 -9.31 -13.29 19.28
CA SER A 128 -8.94 -12.06 19.96
C SER A 128 -7.42 -11.84 19.92
N ARG A 129 -6.98 -10.58 19.98
CA ARG A 129 -5.55 -10.23 20.06
C ARG A 129 -4.82 -10.97 21.20
N PRO A 130 -5.35 -11.06 22.44
CA PRO A 130 -4.72 -11.83 23.51
C PRO A 130 -4.52 -13.30 23.15
N LYS A 131 -5.47 -13.92 22.46
CA LYS A 131 -5.36 -15.32 22.05
C LYS A 131 -4.23 -15.54 21.04
N ILE A 132 -4.09 -14.63 20.06
CA ILE A 132 -3.00 -14.70 19.07
C ILE A 132 -1.64 -14.57 19.74
N ILE A 133 -1.52 -13.71 20.76
CA ILE A 133 -0.26 -13.51 21.50
C ILE A 133 0.05 -14.74 22.38
N GLU A 134 -0.94 -15.32 23.05
CA GLU A 134 -0.78 -16.57 23.81
C GLU A 134 -0.29 -17.70 22.90
N ASP A 135 -0.91 -17.86 21.74
CA ASP A 135 -0.51 -18.86 20.74
C ASP A 135 0.91 -18.58 20.21
N LEU A 136 1.27 -17.30 19.96
CA LEU A 136 2.61 -16.90 19.55
C LEU A 136 3.67 -17.27 20.59
N ILE A 137 3.46 -16.95 21.87
CA ILE A 137 4.41 -17.24 22.95
C ILE A 137 4.54 -18.76 23.15
N THR A 138 3.45 -19.50 22.96
CA THR A 138 3.47 -20.97 23.02
C THR A 138 4.26 -21.59 21.86
N GLU A 139 4.11 -21.04 20.65
CA GLU A 139 4.83 -21.49 19.44
C GLU A 139 6.32 -21.09 19.47
N ILE A 140 6.63 -19.86 19.89
CA ILE A 140 7.98 -19.27 19.86
C ILE A 140 8.26 -18.61 21.22
N PRO A 141 8.69 -19.35 22.25
CA PRO A 141 8.95 -18.78 23.57
C PRO A 141 10.00 -17.66 23.57
N GLU A 142 11.02 -17.75 22.70
CA GLU A 142 12.10 -16.76 22.56
C GLU A 142 11.62 -15.41 22.02
N ILE A 143 10.36 -15.32 21.55
CA ILE A 143 9.79 -14.07 21.03
C ILE A 143 9.64 -12.99 22.12
N VAL A 144 9.53 -13.41 23.38
CA VAL A 144 9.44 -12.50 24.53
C VAL A 144 10.76 -11.74 24.66
N ASP A 145 11.88 -12.46 24.77
CA ASP A 145 13.23 -11.88 24.86
C ASP A 145 13.55 -11.03 23.62
N ALA A 146 13.19 -11.52 22.43
CA ALA A 146 13.34 -10.78 21.17
C ALA A 146 12.60 -9.44 21.19
N SER A 147 11.35 -9.40 21.69
CA SER A 147 10.56 -8.18 21.78
C SER A 147 11.14 -7.17 22.78
N GLU A 148 11.69 -7.65 23.90
CA GLU A 148 12.37 -6.81 24.88
C GLU A 148 13.67 -6.24 24.32
N HIS A 149 14.47 -7.05 23.63
CA HIS A 149 15.71 -6.61 23.00
C HIS A 149 15.47 -5.53 21.94
N ILE A 150 14.49 -5.71 21.05
CA ILE A 150 14.14 -4.69 20.05
C ILE A 150 13.68 -3.40 20.71
N THR A 151 12.86 -3.49 21.76
CA THR A 151 12.39 -2.32 22.50
C THR A 151 13.56 -1.55 23.10
N GLN A 152 14.50 -2.25 23.74
CA GLN A 152 15.72 -1.64 24.27
C GLN A 152 16.58 -1.04 23.15
N LEU A 153 16.73 -1.73 22.02
CA LEU A 153 17.49 -1.28 20.85
C LEU A 153 16.97 0.03 20.30
N LEU A 154 15.66 0.16 20.16
CA LEU A 154 14.99 1.33 19.62
C LEU A 154 15.02 2.52 20.59
N HIS A 155 14.94 2.27 21.90
CA HIS A 155 15.10 3.32 22.92
C HIS A 155 16.55 3.81 23.07
N HIS A 156 17.54 2.90 23.02
CA HIS A 156 18.95 3.25 23.19
C HIS A 156 19.60 3.72 21.89
N GLY A 157 19.12 3.31 20.72
CA GLY A 157 19.59 3.76 19.40
C GLY A 157 19.51 5.28 19.21
N ASN A 158 18.58 5.95 19.90
CA ASN A 158 18.53 7.42 19.96
C ASN A 158 19.68 8.07 20.76
N ASN A 159 20.44 7.30 21.55
CA ASN A 159 21.60 7.75 22.32
C ASN A 159 22.97 7.35 21.72
N ILE A 160 23.02 6.49 20.69
CA ILE A 160 24.26 6.02 20.04
C ILE A 160 24.76 7.03 18.99
N ALA A 161 24.65 8.34 19.29
CA ALA A 161 25.46 9.36 18.62
C ALA A 161 26.88 9.44 19.23
N ASN A 162 27.19 8.63 20.25
CA ASN A 162 28.50 8.57 20.91
C ASN A 162 29.05 7.13 20.97
N GLY A 163 29.65 6.70 19.86
CA GLY A 163 30.71 5.67 19.72
C GLY A 163 30.92 4.62 20.82
N GLY A 164 29.92 3.79 21.12
CA GLY A 164 30.04 2.65 22.03
C GLY A 164 29.67 1.34 21.37
N SER A 165 30.64 0.44 21.17
CA SER A 165 30.40 -0.96 20.83
C SER A 165 29.72 -1.65 22.02
N MET A 166 28.48 -2.13 21.86
CA MET A 166 27.81 -2.95 22.88
C MET A 166 27.93 -4.43 22.52
N THR A 167 28.71 -5.16 23.31
CA THR A 167 28.63 -6.62 23.40
C THR A 167 27.75 -6.94 24.61
N LEU A 168 26.54 -7.46 24.39
CA LEU A 168 25.66 -7.91 25.47
C LEU A 168 25.64 -9.44 25.49
N GLN A 169 26.21 -10.02 26.55
CA GLN A 169 26.03 -11.42 26.92
C GLN A 169 24.85 -11.54 27.88
N ALA A 170 23.79 -12.29 27.50
CA ALA A 170 23.29 -13.43 28.27
C ALA A 170 22.02 -14.06 27.64
N ASN A 171 22.10 -15.39 27.54
CA ASN A 171 21.07 -16.42 27.35
C ASN A 171 20.21 -16.45 26.07
N ASN A 172 20.72 -17.28 25.14
CA ASN A 172 20.07 -18.03 24.06
C ASN A 172 19.70 -17.38 22.72
N VAL A 173 19.86 -16.07 22.52
CA VAL A 173 19.88 -15.51 21.16
C VAL A 173 21.02 -14.50 21.03
N VAL A 174 22.22 -14.99 20.71
CA VAL A 174 23.35 -14.12 20.31
C VAL A 174 23.17 -13.83 18.82
N ILE A 175 22.54 -12.70 18.50
CA ILE A 175 22.65 -12.14 17.14
C ILE A 175 23.94 -11.34 17.15
N GLU A 176 25.04 -11.97 16.72
CA GLU A 176 26.25 -11.20 16.46
C GLU A 176 25.91 -10.18 15.36
N GLU A 177 26.30 -8.92 15.58
CA GLU A 177 26.14 -7.81 14.64
C GLU A 177 27.49 -7.48 13.92
N PRO A 178 28.24 -8.44 13.32
CA PRO A 178 29.61 -8.21 12.84
C PRO A 178 29.69 -7.29 11.61
N TRP A 179 28.57 -6.99 10.97
CA TRP A 179 28.45 -6.18 9.73
C TRP A 179 28.22 -4.68 9.97
N LEU A 180 28.02 -4.26 11.22
CA LEU A 180 27.70 -2.88 11.59
C LEU A 180 28.95 -2.01 11.68
N HIS A 181 29.59 -1.77 10.54
CA HIS A 181 30.42 -0.56 10.40
C HIS A 181 29.47 0.64 10.34
N GLU A 182 29.75 1.69 11.13
CA GLU A 182 28.94 2.92 11.21
C GLU A 182 28.70 3.51 9.81
N THR A 183 27.58 3.17 9.16
CA THR A 183 27.14 3.89 7.97
C THR A 183 26.83 5.31 8.42
N ALA A 184 27.67 6.26 8.03
CA ALA A 184 27.50 7.66 8.36
C ALA A 184 26.07 8.10 8.03
N LEU A 185 25.41 8.77 8.99
CA LEU A 185 24.05 9.27 8.80
C LEU A 185 24.02 10.24 7.59
N PRO A 186 23.14 10.03 6.59
CA PRO A 186 23.00 10.96 5.49
C PRO A 186 22.67 12.36 6.00
N SER A 187 23.28 13.38 5.40
CA SER A 187 23.07 14.78 5.81
C SER A 187 21.60 15.21 5.72
N CYS A 188 20.81 14.63 4.83
CA CYS A 188 19.37 14.91 4.72
C CYS A 188 18.57 14.53 5.98
N LEU A 189 19.08 13.59 6.79
CA LEU A 189 18.46 13.15 8.04
C LEU A 189 18.86 13.99 9.28
N GLU A 190 19.75 14.98 9.13
CA GLU A 190 20.28 15.78 10.25
C GLU A 190 19.18 16.56 10.98
N GLY A 191 18.75 16.11 12.16
CA GLY A 191 17.65 16.76 12.89
C GLY A 191 16.28 16.50 12.26
N ILE A 192 16.12 15.34 11.62
CA ILE A 192 14.80 14.84 11.18
C ILE A 192 13.95 14.55 12.41
N THR A 193 12.65 14.80 12.30
CA THR A 193 11.65 14.53 13.33
C THR A 193 10.69 13.47 12.84
N ARG A 194 9.94 12.85 13.75
CA ARG A 194 8.93 11.85 13.37
C ARG A 194 7.79 12.44 12.55
N GLU A 195 7.57 13.76 12.62
CA GLU A 195 6.52 14.47 11.86
C GLU A 195 6.95 14.84 10.44
N ASP A 196 8.17 14.52 10.02
CA ASP A 196 8.66 14.87 8.69
C ASP A 196 8.11 13.94 7.62
N MET A 197 8.15 12.62 7.83
CA MET A 197 7.69 11.65 6.84
C MET A 197 7.63 10.21 7.39
N GLU A 198 6.59 9.47 7.02
CA GLU A 198 6.41 8.04 7.29
C GLU A 198 5.96 7.27 6.03
N ILE A 199 6.66 6.17 5.69
CA ILE A 199 6.29 5.27 4.60
C ILE A 199 5.40 4.19 5.19
N VAL A 200 4.14 4.11 4.74
CA VAL A 200 3.21 3.04 5.14
C VAL A 200 3.00 2.08 3.97
N LEU A 201 3.44 0.84 4.14
CA LEU A 201 3.35 -0.21 3.13
C LEU A 201 1.96 -0.84 3.25
N LEU A 202 0.98 -0.34 2.49
CA LEU A 202 -0.40 -0.80 2.60
C LEU A 202 -0.60 -2.19 1.98
N GLY A 203 0.14 -2.50 0.93
CA GLY A 203 0.18 -3.83 0.31
C GLY A 203 1.53 -4.08 -0.33
N THR A 204 1.98 -5.33 -0.28
CA THR A 204 3.36 -5.72 -0.61
C THR A 204 3.43 -6.92 -1.56
N GLY A 205 2.30 -7.31 -2.15
CA GLY A 205 2.19 -8.49 -3.00
C GLY A 205 2.01 -8.18 -4.49
N SER A 206 2.48 -9.12 -5.31
CA SER A 206 2.36 -9.07 -6.77
C SER A 206 1.16 -9.81 -7.33
N SER A 207 0.58 -9.26 -8.41
CA SER A 207 -0.42 -9.83 -9.30
C SER A 207 -1.82 -10.03 -8.71
N GLN A 208 -1.93 -10.70 -7.57
CA GLN A 208 -3.23 -11.01 -6.94
C GLN A 208 -3.14 -10.91 -5.42
N PRO A 209 -4.23 -10.51 -4.72
CA PRO A 209 -4.27 -10.57 -3.26
C PRO A 209 -4.09 -12.01 -2.78
N SER A 210 -3.34 -12.20 -1.69
CA SER A 210 -3.19 -13.49 -1.03
C SER A 210 -3.76 -13.49 0.39
N LYS A 211 -3.61 -14.63 1.06
CA LYS A 211 -3.94 -14.80 2.48
C LYS A 211 -3.12 -13.88 3.40
N TYR A 212 -1.91 -13.50 2.97
CA TYR A 212 -0.88 -12.86 3.80
C TYR A 212 -0.53 -11.44 3.35
N ARG A 213 -0.57 -11.18 2.04
CA ARG A 213 -0.22 -9.87 1.46
C ARG A 213 -1.29 -9.41 0.48
N ASN A 214 -1.67 -8.16 0.58
CA ASN A 214 -2.49 -7.47 -0.40
C ASN A 214 -1.62 -6.96 -1.55
N VAL A 215 -2.26 -6.63 -2.68
CA VAL A 215 -1.58 -6.02 -3.83
C VAL A 215 -1.03 -4.63 -3.52
N THR A 216 -0.02 -4.22 -4.29
CA THR A 216 0.80 -3.03 -4.03
C THR A 216 0.01 -1.75 -3.79
N SER A 217 0.35 -1.10 -2.67
CA SER A 217 0.05 0.30 -2.43
C SER A 217 0.95 0.85 -1.32
N ILE A 218 1.49 2.04 -1.51
CA ILE A 218 2.41 2.68 -0.58
C ILE A 218 1.87 4.08 -0.27
N PHE A 219 1.63 4.35 1.02
CA PHE A 219 1.14 5.63 1.50
C PHE A 219 2.27 6.42 2.15
N ILE A 220 2.67 7.52 1.52
CA ILE A 220 3.66 8.45 2.03
C ILE A 220 2.92 9.49 2.88
N ASN A 221 3.04 9.35 4.19
CA ASN A 221 2.44 10.24 5.16
C ASN A 221 3.39 11.41 5.46
N LEU A 222 2.97 12.64 5.17
CA LEU A 222 3.68 13.89 5.48
C LEU A 222 2.99 14.63 6.63
N PHE A 223 2.17 13.92 7.41
CA PHE A 223 1.45 14.38 8.59
C PHE A 223 0.61 15.62 8.29
N SER A 224 0.88 16.74 8.98
CA SER A 224 0.16 18.00 8.80
C SER A 224 0.24 18.58 7.38
N LYS A 225 1.20 18.14 6.57
CA LYS A 225 1.38 18.58 5.17
C LYS A 225 0.54 17.78 4.17
N GLY A 226 -0.09 16.69 4.61
CA GLY A 226 -0.93 15.80 3.80
C GLY A 226 -0.22 14.49 3.45
N SER A 227 -0.62 13.87 2.33
CA SER A 227 -0.09 12.56 1.94
C SER A 227 -0.02 12.36 0.43
N ILE A 228 0.82 11.41 0.01
CA ILE A 228 0.93 10.93 -1.37
C ILE A 228 0.71 9.43 -1.39
N LEU A 229 -0.06 8.94 -2.35
CA LEU A 229 -0.24 7.51 -2.59
C LEU A 229 0.56 7.09 -3.83
N LEU A 230 1.44 6.10 -3.69
CA LEU A 230 2.18 5.48 -4.79
C LEU A 230 1.58 4.10 -5.03
N ASP A 231 0.99 3.91 -6.21
CA ASP A 231 0.14 2.79 -6.56
C ASP A 231 -1.06 2.57 -5.59
N CYS A 232 -2.14 2.04 -6.15
CA CYS A 232 -3.42 1.89 -5.48
C CYS A 232 -4.13 0.64 -5.98
N GLY A 233 -3.54 -0.52 -5.69
CA GLY A 233 -4.14 -1.82 -5.98
C GLY A 233 -5.48 -2.05 -5.27
N GLU A 234 -6.16 -3.13 -5.64
CA GLU A 234 -7.40 -3.56 -5.00
C GLU A 234 -7.26 -3.62 -3.46
N GLY A 235 -8.29 -3.19 -2.74
CA GLY A 235 -8.31 -3.30 -1.28
C GLY A 235 -7.54 -2.21 -0.53
N THR A 236 -6.87 -1.27 -1.22
CA THR A 236 -6.12 -0.15 -0.59
C THR A 236 -6.92 0.63 0.45
N LEU A 237 -8.19 0.96 0.18
CA LEU A 237 -9.07 1.61 1.17
C LEU A 237 -9.31 0.74 2.42
N GLY A 238 -9.43 -0.58 2.24
CA GLY A 238 -9.55 -1.53 3.34
C GLY A 238 -8.27 -1.57 4.18
N GLN A 239 -7.10 -1.51 3.54
CA GLN A 239 -5.80 -1.45 4.20
C GLN A 239 -5.62 -0.14 4.98
N LEU A 240 -6.03 1.01 4.43
CA LEU A 240 -6.08 2.28 5.17
C LEU A 240 -6.95 2.18 6.43
N LYS A 241 -8.15 1.59 6.32
CA LYS A 241 -9.05 1.38 7.47
C LYS A 241 -8.46 0.44 8.51
N ARG A 242 -7.71 -0.59 8.08
CA ARG A 242 -6.98 -1.47 8.98
C ARG A 242 -5.82 -0.76 9.68
N ARG A 243 -5.14 0.17 9.02
CA ARG A 243 -4.01 0.91 9.60
C ARG A 243 -4.44 2.02 10.55
N PHE A 244 -5.43 2.83 10.15
CA PHE A 244 -5.78 4.08 10.81
C PHE A 244 -7.16 4.06 11.49
N GLY A 245 -7.91 2.97 11.36
CA GLY A 245 -9.32 2.93 11.75
C GLY A 245 -10.21 3.59 10.70
N ILE A 246 -11.52 3.61 10.92
CA ILE A 246 -12.46 4.19 9.94
C ILE A 246 -12.24 5.70 9.82
N GLU A 247 -12.30 6.43 10.94
CA GLU A 247 -12.14 7.88 10.96
C GLU A 247 -10.74 8.30 10.50
N GLY A 248 -9.70 7.64 10.98
CA GLY A 248 -8.32 7.94 10.55
C GLY A 248 -8.08 7.65 9.07
N ALA A 249 -8.74 6.65 8.48
CA ALA A 249 -8.68 6.42 7.04
C ALA A 249 -9.42 7.49 6.24
N ASP A 250 -10.57 7.96 6.73
CA ASP A 250 -11.29 9.07 6.10
C ASP A 250 -10.44 10.35 6.14
N GLU A 251 -9.79 10.66 7.26
CA GLU A 251 -8.83 11.77 7.36
C GLU A 251 -7.62 11.58 6.43
N ALA A 252 -7.08 10.36 6.35
CA ALA A 252 -5.98 10.06 5.42
C ALA A 252 -6.38 10.30 3.95
N VAL A 253 -7.61 9.93 3.57
CA VAL A 253 -8.16 10.15 2.22
C VAL A 253 -8.44 11.62 1.95
N LYS A 254 -8.99 12.38 2.91
CA LYS A 254 -9.15 13.85 2.79
C LYS A 254 -7.81 14.55 2.62
N GLY A 255 -6.79 14.11 3.36
CA GLY A 255 -5.43 14.66 3.35
C GLY A 255 -4.60 14.33 2.11
N LEU A 256 -5.10 13.49 1.19
CA LEU A 256 -4.38 13.16 -0.05
C LEU A 256 -4.14 14.41 -0.89
N ARG A 257 -2.87 14.60 -1.27
CA ARG A 257 -2.38 15.68 -2.13
C ARG A 257 -2.19 15.22 -3.57
N CYS A 258 -1.71 13.99 -3.75
CA CYS A 258 -1.42 13.42 -5.06
C CYS A 258 -1.54 11.89 -5.00
N ILE A 259 -2.01 11.28 -6.10
CA ILE A 259 -1.86 9.85 -6.35
C ILE A 259 -0.98 9.69 -7.57
N TRP A 260 0.05 8.86 -7.46
CA TRP A 260 0.92 8.48 -8.57
C TRP A 260 0.81 6.99 -8.85
N ILE A 261 0.61 6.62 -10.11
CA ILE A 261 0.49 5.23 -10.55
C ILE A 261 1.61 4.89 -11.54
N SER A 262 2.31 3.79 -11.28
CA SER A 262 3.48 3.34 -12.05
C SER A 262 3.13 2.88 -13.46
N HIS A 263 2.13 2.01 -13.60
CA HIS A 263 1.74 1.39 -14.85
C HIS A 263 0.30 0.84 -14.81
N ILE A 264 -0.14 0.13 -15.86
CA ILE A 264 -1.55 -0.25 -16.07
C ILE A 264 -1.92 -1.66 -15.57
N HIS A 265 -1.02 -2.41 -14.94
CA HIS A 265 -1.44 -3.70 -14.39
C HIS A 265 -2.38 -3.51 -13.20
N ALA A 266 -3.38 -4.39 -13.12
CA ALA A 266 -4.56 -4.21 -12.29
C ALA A 266 -4.23 -4.12 -10.79
N ASP A 267 -3.22 -4.86 -10.36
CA ASP A 267 -2.67 -4.90 -9.01
C ASP A 267 -2.05 -3.57 -8.54
N HIS A 268 -1.85 -2.60 -9.44
CA HIS A 268 -1.30 -1.27 -9.10
C HIS A 268 -2.32 -0.13 -9.13
N HIS A 269 -3.54 -0.31 -9.67
CA HIS A 269 -4.45 0.83 -9.85
C HIS A 269 -5.94 0.55 -9.61
N THR A 270 -6.38 -0.69 -9.47
CA THR A 270 -7.82 -1.02 -9.41
C THR A 270 -8.55 -0.49 -8.18
N GLY A 271 -7.83 -0.13 -7.10
CA GLY A 271 -8.40 0.50 -5.91
C GLY A 271 -8.66 2.01 -6.05
N ILE A 272 -8.08 2.68 -7.06
CA ILE A 272 -8.03 4.14 -7.14
C ILE A 272 -9.42 4.78 -7.25
N ALA A 273 -10.33 4.20 -8.04
CA ALA A 273 -11.65 4.78 -8.30
C ALA A 273 -12.45 4.92 -6.99
N ARG A 274 -12.31 3.95 -6.08
CA ARG A 274 -12.98 3.97 -4.79
C ARG A 274 -12.40 5.04 -3.84
N ILE A 275 -11.09 5.27 -3.87
CA ILE A 275 -10.43 6.33 -3.09
C ILE A 275 -10.89 7.71 -3.58
N LEU A 276 -10.91 7.92 -4.89
CA LEU A 276 -11.33 9.18 -5.52
C LEU A 276 -12.79 9.51 -5.21
N ALA A 277 -13.71 8.57 -5.44
CA ALA A 277 -15.13 8.75 -5.12
C ALA A 277 -15.36 9.02 -3.63
N LEU A 278 -14.65 8.31 -2.74
CA LEU A 278 -14.74 8.56 -1.30
C LEU A 278 -14.22 9.96 -0.92
N ARG A 279 -13.07 10.39 -1.48
CA ARG A 279 -12.52 11.71 -1.19
C ARG A 279 -13.49 12.82 -1.56
N ARG A 280 -14.09 12.74 -2.76
CA ARG A 280 -15.15 13.66 -3.20
C ARG A 280 -16.30 13.67 -2.18
N ASP A 281 -16.81 12.51 -1.79
CA ASP A 281 -17.92 12.42 -0.84
C ASP A 281 -17.59 13.02 0.52
N LEU A 282 -16.35 12.83 1.00
CA LEU A 282 -15.87 13.37 2.27
C LEU A 282 -15.63 14.89 2.26
N LEU A 283 -15.44 15.48 1.08
CA LEU A 283 -15.13 16.91 0.91
C LEU A 283 -16.28 17.70 0.25
N ASN A 284 -17.41 17.06 -0.08
CA ASN A 284 -18.52 17.64 -0.84
C ASN A 284 -19.10 18.94 -0.24
N GLU A 285 -19.03 19.11 1.08
CA GLU A 285 -19.53 20.29 1.82
C GLU A 285 -18.45 21.37 2.02
N THR A 286 -17.21 21.11 1.61
CA THR A 286 -16.07 22.02 1.79
C THR A 286 -15.48 22.43 0.44
N PRO A 287 -15.25 23.72 0.17
CA PRO A 287 -14.52 24.12 -1.03
C PRO A 287 -13.13 23.46 -1.07
N HIS A 288 -12.87 22.68 -2.11
CA HIS A 288 -11.61 21.98 -2.31
C HIS A 288 -11.24 21.97 -3.78
N GLU A 289 -9.97 21.70 -4.05
CA GLU A 289 -9.50 21.43 -5.40
C GLU A 289 -9.55 19.92 -5.70
N PRO A 290 -9.84 19.55 -6.96
CA PRO A 290 -9.76 18.17 -7.40
C PRO A 290 -8.37 17.57 -7.16
N LEU A 291 -8.33 16.27 -6.88
CA LEU A 291 -7.07 15.58 -6.61
C LEU A 291 -6.22 15.43 -7.87
N VAL A 292 -4.92 15.74 -7.77
CA VAL A 292 -3.98 15.49 -8.87
C VAL A 292 -3.65 14.00 -8.94
N VAL A 293 -3.90 13.38 -10.08
CA VAL A 293 -3.55 11.99 -10.38
C VAL A 293 -2.51 11.99 -11.48
N VAL A 294 -1.31 11.49 -11.17
CA VAL A 294 -0.22 11.29 -12.13
C VAL A 294 -0.16 9.82 -12.52
N GLY A 295 -0.19 9.51 -13.80
CA GLY A 295 -0.13 8.11 -14.25
C GLY A 295 0.09 7.94 -15.75
N PRO A 296 0.21 6.68 -16.23
CA PRO A 296 0.36 6.40 -17.65
C PRO A 296 -0.93 6.73 -18.41
N ARG A 297 -0.84 7.02 -19.72
CA ARG A 297 -2.01 7.46 -20.51
C ARG A 297 -3.17 6.46 -20.51
N GLN A 298 -2.87 5.17 -20.41
CA GLN A 298 -3.85 4.09 -20.36
C GLN A 298 -4.72 4.20 -19.10
N LEU A 299 -4.16 4.65 -17.97
CA LEU A 299 -4.92 4.89 -16.74
C LEU A 299 -5.96 5.98 -16.95
N LYS A 300 -5.64 7.05 -17.70
CA LYS A 300 -6.61 8.09 -18.03
C LYS A 300 -7.85 7.51 -18.73
N ILE A 301 -7.66 6.58 -19.66
CA ILE A 301 -8.78 5.97 -20.40
C ILE A 301 -9.68 5.17 -19.44
N PHE A 302 -9.06 4.42 -18.52
CA PHE A 302 -9.76 3.70 -17.46
C PHE A 302 -10.57 4.66 -16.56
N LEU A 303 -9.93 5.72 -16.06
CA LEU A 303 -10.58 6.69 -15.17
C LEU A 303 -11.64 7.53 -15.88
N ASP A 304 -11.42 7.94 -17.13
CA ASP A 304 -12.44 8.64 -17.94
C ASP A 304 -13.67 7.75 -18.17
N ALA A 305 -13.50 6.43 -18.28
CA ALA A 305 -14.62 5.50 -18.39
C ALA A 305 -15.40 5.41 -17.07
N TYR A 306 -14.72 5.33 -15.93
CA TYR A 306 -15.34 5.39 -14.61
C TYR A 306 -16.02 6.74 -14.34
N GLN A 307 -15.41 7.84 -14.76
CA GLN A 307 -15.93 9.20 -14.55
C GLN A 307 -17.27 9.45 -15.27
N LYS A 308 -17.61 8.65 -16.28
CA LYS A 308 -18.94 8.68 -16.92
C LYS A 308 -20.04 8.10 -16.03
N LEU A 309 -19.67 7.26 -15.06
CA LEU A 309 -20.59 6.59 -14.14
C LEU A 309 -20.69 7.34 -12.80
N GLU A 310 -19.57 7.88 -12.33
CA GLU A 310 -19.47 8.53 -11.03
C GLU A 310 -18.37 9.61 -11.06
N ASP A 311 -18.61 10.78 -10.47
CA ASP A 311 -17.62 11.87 -10.45
C ASP A 311 -16.39 11.48 -9.61
N LEU A 312 -15.20 11.54 -10.18
CA LEU A 312 -13.98 11.14 -9.47
C LEU A 312 -13.22 12.32 -8.84
N ASP A 313 -13.69 13.57 -9.02
CA ASP A 313 -13.05 14.78 -8.48
C ASP A 313 -11.52 14.78 -8.67
N MET A 314 -11.07 14.60 -9.91
CA MET A 314 -9.64 14.49 -10.22
C MET A 314 -9.19 15.34 -11.41
N GLN A 315 -7.91 15.68 -11.39
CA GLN A 315 -7.17 16.25 -12.52
C GLN A 315 -6.05 15.29 -12.91
N PHE A 316 -6.05 14.82 -14.16
CA PHE A 316 -5.11 13.82 -14.62
C PHE A 316 -3.90 14.44 -15.33
N LEU A 317 -2.69 14.01 -14.94
CA LEU A 317 -1.42 14.37 -15.56
C LEU A 317 -0.69 13.09 -16.03
N ASP A 318 -0.18 13.11 -17.26
CA ASP A 318 0.56 11.96 -17.81
C ASP A 318 1.97 11.90 -17.19
N CYS A 319 2.45 10.71 -16.80
CA CYS A 319 3.80 10.52 -16.27
C CYS A 319 4.88 11.19 -17.12
N ARG A 320 4.74 11.19 -18.46
CA ARG A 320 5.68 11.84 -19.39
C ARG A 320 5.88 13.33 -19.13
N GLN A 321 4.84 14.01 -18.63
CA GLN A 321 4.85 15.44 -18.30
C GLN A 321 5.55 15.74 -16.97
N THR A 322 5.86 14.70 -16.18
CA THR A 322 6.60 14.80 -14.91
C THR A 322 8.02 14.24 -15.03
N THR A 323 8.54 14.05 -16.25
CA THR A 323 9.95 13.67 -16.43
C THR A 323 10.87 14.85 -16.14
N GLU A 324 12.15 14.59 -15.82
CA GLU A 324 13.12 15.65 -15.55
C GLU A 324 13.25 16.61 -16.74
N ALA A 325 13.23 16.08 -17.97
CA ALA A 325 13.24 16.88 -19.19
C ALA A 325 12.01 17.80 -19.29
N SER A 326 10.80 17.27 -19.07
CA SER A 326 9.56 18.07 -19.11
C SER A 326 9.51 19.14 -18.02
N LEU A 327 9.98 18.83 -16.82
CA LEU A 327 10.04 19.80 -15.72
C LEU A 327 11.01 20.95 -16.03
N LYS A 328 12.17 20.65 -16.63
CA LYS A 328 13.15 21.66 -17.07
C LYS A 328 12.57 22.57 -18.16
N THR A 329 11.89 22.00 -19.17
CA THR A 329 11.22 22.78 -20.22
C THR A 329 10.12 23.70 -19.65
N PHE A 330 9.40 23.24 -18.63
CA PHE A 330 8.41 24.08 -17.95
C PHE A 330 9.05 25.25 -17.19
N GLU A 331 10.20 25.03 -16.53
CA GLU A 331 10.92 26.04 -15.75
C GLU A 331 11.63 27.09 -16.60
N SER A 332 12.11 26.72 -17.79
CA SER A 332 12.77 27.64 -18.71
C SER A 332 11.82 28.68 -19.33
N GLY A 333 10.51 28.53 -19.14
CA GLY A 333 9.51 29.50 -19.61
C GLY A 333 9.45 29.62 -21.14
N GLU A 334 9.94 28.63 -21.89
CA GLU A 334 9.90 28.61 -23.36
C GLU A 334 8.47 28.33 -23.89
N ASN A 335 7.52 29.22 -23.56
CA ASN A 335 6.34 29.44 -24.38
C ASN A 335 6.72 30.47 -25.45
N LYS A 336 7.34 30.01 -26.55
CA LYS A 336 7.37 30.83 -27.77
C LYS A 336 6.03 30.67 -28.47
N ASP A 337 5.39 31.82 -28.66
CA ASP A 337 4.23 32.06 -29.51
C ASP A 337 4.17 31.12 -30.73
N VAL A 338 3.14 30.29 -30.79
CA VAL A 338 2.89 29.41 -31.95
C VAL A 338 2.19 30.23 -33.04
N ASN A 339 2.99 31.03 -33.75
CA ASN A 339 2.77 31.30 -35.17
C ASN A 339 4.01 30.94 -36.02
N GLY A 340 4.99 30.26 -35.43
CA GLY A 340 6.10 29.64 -36.13
C GLY A 340 6.04 28.13 -35.93
N SER A 341 6.17 27.38 -37.02
CA SER A 341 6.42 25.96 -37.06
C SER A 341 7.68 25.56 -36.26
N VAL A 342 7.55 25.46 -34.94
CA VAL A 342 8.52 24.75 -34.11
C VAL A 342 8.06 23.30 -34.10
N GLY A 343 8.72 22.49 -34.91
CA GLY A 343 8.51 21.06 -34.92
C GLY A 343 8.59 20.54 -33.49
N VAL A 344 7.61 19.70 -33.13
CA VAL A 344 7.82 18.62 -32.16
C VAL A 344 9.22 18.12 -32.45
N GLN A 345 10.18 18.36 -31.54
CA GLN A 345 11.45 17.69 -31.65
C GLN A 345 11.07 16.23 -31.60
N ASN A 346 11.19 15.59 -32.77
CA ASN A 346 11.07 14.17 -32.90
C ASN A 346 11.83 13.54 -31.74
N ASP A 347 11.21 12.57 -31.05
CA ASP A 347 11.88 11.53 -30.25
C ASP A 347 12.86 10.69 -31.10
N GLN A 348 13.57 11.29 -32.06
CA GLN A 348 14.44 10.68 -33.06
C GLN A 348 15.86 11.25 -33.06
N LYS A 349 16.24 12.09 -32.08
CA LYS A 349 17.62 12.62 -32.01
C LYS A 349 18.45 12.19 -30.80
N ASP A 350 17.94 11.28 -29.98
CA ASP A 350 18.82 10.48 -29.11
C ASP A 350 18.38 9.01 -29.17
N GLY A 351 19.26 8.15 -29.66
CA GLY A 351 18.98 6.75 -29.98
C GLY A 351 18.91 5.83 -28.77
N SER A 352 18.41 6.30 -27.62
CA SER A 352 18.57 5.60 -26.33
C SER A 352 17.41 5.75 -25.34
N ASN A 353 16.24 6.24 -25.74
CA ASN A 353 15.09 6.29 -24.82
C ASN A 353 14.34 4.95 -24.81
N LEU A 354 14.05 4.39 -23.63
CA LEU A 354 13.36 3.11 -23.44
C LEU A 354 12.06 2.97 -24.25
N PHE A 355 11.32 4.07 -24.49
CA PHE A 355 10.08 4.07 -25.28
C PHE A 355 10.23 4.51 -26.74
N ALA A 356 11.46 4.65 -27.24
CA ALA A 356 11.72 5.09 -28.60
C ALA A 356 11.14 4.10 -29.62
N LYS A 357 10.82 4.62 -30.82
CA LYS A 357 10.32 3.82 -31.92
C LYS A 357 11.32 2.72 -32.31
N GLY A 358 10.90 1.46 -32.29
CA GLY A 358 11.74 0.28 -32.51
C GLY A 358 12.39 -0.29 -31.26
N SER A 359 12.17 0.29 -30.07
CA SER A 359 12.64 -0.29 -28.82
C SER A 359 11.73 -1.45 -28.36
N HIS A 360 12.26 -2.31 -27.49
CA HIS A 360 11.49 -3.41 -26.89
C HIS A 360 10.29 -2.91 -26.06
N MET A 361 10.33 -1.68 -25.55
CA MET A 361 9.24 -1.07 -24.76
C MET A 361 8.41 -0.06 -25.55
N GLU A 362 8.48 -0.08 -26.90
CA GLU A 362 7.66 0.78 -27.75
C GLU A 362 6.16 0.54 -27.48
N SER A 363 5.43 1.63 -27.21
CA SER A 363 3.98 1.58 -27.13
C SER A 363 3.38 1.52 -28.53
N TYR A 364 2.65 0.44 -28.85
CA TYR A 364 1.88 0.31 -30.10
C TYR A 364 0.77 1.36 -30.27
N TRP A 365 0.45 2.12 -29.22
CA TRP A 365 -0.45 3.28 -29.29
C TRP A 365 0.29 4.48 -29.91
N LYS A 366 0.22 4.57 -31.25
CA LYS A 366 0.89 5.55 -32.13
C LYS A 366 0.44 7.01 -32.02
N ARG A 367 -0.05 7.49 -30.88
CA ARG A 367 -0.38 8.92 -30.73
C ARG A 367 0.70 9.62 -29.90
N PRO A 368 1.67 10.31 -30.53
CA PRO A 368 2.39 11.37 -29.85
C PRO A 368 1.37 12.31 -29.19
N GLY A 369 1.67 12.82 -28.00
CA GLY A 369 0.84 13.86 -27.40
C GLY A 369 0.64 14.97 -28.43
N SER A 370 -0.61 15.33 -28.71
CA SER A 370 -0.88 16.41 -29.64
C SER A 370 -0.31 17.72 -29.06
N PRO A 371 0.04 18.74 -29.86
CA PRO A 371 0.38 20.06 -29.32
C PRO A 371 -0.69 20.65 -28.38
N ALA A 372 -1.96 20.25 -28.56
CA ALA A 372 -3.05 20.60 -27.66
C ALA A 372 -2.96 19.89 -26.29
N ASP A 373 -2.39 18.67 -26.24
CA ASP A 373 -2.14 17.94 -24.98
C ASP A 373 -1.07 18.65 -24.13
N ALA A 374 -0.11 19.35 -24.75
CA ALA A 374 0.94 20.11 -24.05
C ALA A 374 0.43 21.44 -23.46
N SER A 375 -0.43 22.16 -24.20
CA SER A 375 -1.07 23.40 -23.71
C SER A 375 -1.99 23.14 -22.51
N ALA A 376 -2.74 22.03 -22.53
CA ALA A 376 -3.56 21.60 -21.39
C ALA A 376 -2.74 21.12 -20.18
N ALA A 377 -1.49 20.71 -20.38
CA ALA A 377 -0.61 20.21 -19.32
C ALA A 377 -0.06 21.32 -18.42
N PHE A 378 0.18 22.51 -18.98
CA PHE A 378 0.88 23.58 -18.26
C PHE A 378 0.16 24.02 -16.98
N PRO A 379 -1.17 24.29 -16.98
CA PRO A 379 -1.88 24.64 -15.74
C PRO A 379 -1.88 23.50 -14.71
N LEU A 380 -1.97 22.25 -15.17
CA LEU A 380 -1.95 21.06 -14.30
C LEU A 380 -0.57 20.83 -13.68
N LEU A 381 0.51 21.08 -14.44
CA LEU A 381 1.87 21.00 -13.92
C LEU A 381 2.15 22.12 -12.91
N ALA A 382 1.64 23.33 -13.15
CA ALA A 382 1.70 24.42 -12.19
C ALA A 382 0.94 24.07 -10.88
N MET A 383 -0.25 23.46 -11.01
CA MET A 383 -1.02 22.94 -9.89
C MET A 383 -0.24 21.89 -9.11
N LEU A 384 0.33 20.88 -9.78
CA LEU A 384 1.15 19.85 -9.13
C LEU A 384 2.33 20.47 -8.38
N LYS A 385 3.08 21.41 -8.98
CA LYS A 385 4.20 22.08 -8.30
C LYS A 385 3.77 22.85 -7.05
N ARG A 386 2.60 23.50 -7.07
CA ARG A 386 2.04 24.16 -5.89
C ARG A 386 1.71 23.13 -4.80
N VAL A 387 0.99 22.07 -5.16
CA VAL A 387 0.60 20.99 -4.24
C VAL A 387 1.83 20.33 -3.60
N LEU A 388 2.86 20.03 -4.39
CA LEU A 388 4.12 19.47 -3.89
C LEU A 388 4.82 20.44 -2.92
N ARG A 389 4.92 21.72 -3.26
CA ARG A 389 5.53 22.73 -2.39
C ARG A 389 4.80 22.87 -1.05
N GLU A 390 3.46 22.89 -1.08
CA GLU A 390 2.63 22.90 0.14
C GLU A 390 2.81 21.63 0.98
N ALA A 391 3.08 20.50 0.33
CA ALA A 391 3.43 19.24 0.98
C ALA A 391 4.90 19.20 1.50
N GLY A 392 5.71 20.24 1.25
CA GLY A 392 7.13 20.28 1.61
C GLY A 392 8.06 19.52 0.64
N LEU A 393 7.57 19.24 -0.57
CA LEU A 393 8.31 18.55 -1.63
C LEU A 393 8.78 19.52 -2.71
N GLU A 394 9.98 19.28 -3.19
CA GLU A 394 10.58 20.00 -4.32
C GLU A 394 10.04 19.45 -5.65
N ALA A 395 10.01 18.11 -5.79
CA ALA A 395 9.69 17.47 -7.05
C ALA A 395 9.11 16.06 -6.89
N LEU A 396 8.27 15.71 -7.87
CA LEU A 396 7.85 14.36 -8.21
C LEU A 396 8.28 14.13 -9.66
N ILE A 397 9.19 13.18 -9.87
CA ILE A 397 9.82 12.96 -11.18
C ILE A 397 9.57 11.54 -11.64
N SER A 398 8.81 11.36 -12.72
CA SER A 398 8.64 10.04 -13.34
C SER A 398 9.81 9.73 -14.28
N PHE A 399 10.27 8.48 -14.31
CA PHE A 399 11.30 8.00 -15.23
C PHE A 399 10.90 6.64 -15.81
N PRO A 400 11.27 6.33 -17.07
CA PRO A 400 10.88 5.09 -17.72
C PRO A 400 11.60 3.88 -17.09
N VAL A 401 10.92 2.73 -17.06
CA VAL A 401 11.47 1.46 -16.58
C VAL A 401 11.14 0.31 -17.54
N ILE A 402 11.74 -0.88 -17.35
CA ILE A 402 11.64 -2.03 -18.25
C ILE A 402 10.59 -3.01 -17.72
N HIS A 403 9.34 -2.89 -18.18
CA HIS A 403 8.26 -3.80 -17.76
C HIS A 403 7.19 -4.01 -18.83
N CYS A 404 6.16 -3.16 -18.83
CA CYS A 404 5.18 -3.04 -19.89
C CYS A 404 5.32 -1.65 -20.56
N PRO A 405 4.76 -1.43 -21.76
CA PRO A 405 4.80 -0.11 -22.39
C PRO A 405 4.17 0.97 -21.49
N GLN A 406 4.85 2.11 -21.34
CA GLN A 406 4.48 3.18 -20.42
C GLN A 406 4.49 2.76 -18.94
N ALA A 407 5.46 1.94 -18.52
CA ALA A 407 5.77 1.71 -17.11
C ALA A 407 6.82 2.70 -16.61
N TYR A 408 6.62 3.23 -15.40
CA TYR A 408 7.50 4.24 -14.81
C TYR A 408 7.89 3.87 -13.39
N GLY A 409 9.05 4.35 -12.98
CA GLY A 409 9.39 4.59 -11.58
C GLY A 409 9.23 6.08 -11.24
N VAL A 410 9.31 6.43 -9.95
CA VAL A 410 9.17 7.80 -9.47
C VAL A 410 10.24 8.18 -8.44
N VAL A 411 10.73 9.41 -8.55
CA VAL A 411 11.54 10.09 -7.54
C VAL A 411 10.67 11.11 -6.81
N LEU A 412 10.58 11.00 -5.49
CA LEU A 412 10.07 12.05 -4.61
C LEU A 412 11.25 12.73 -3.92
N LYS A 413 11.36 14.04 -4.09
CA LYS A 413 12.41 14.86 -3.50
C LYS A 413 11.80 15.88 -2.55
N ALA A 414 12.21 15.86 -1.29
CA ALA A 414 11.84 16.90 -0.34
C ALA A 414 12.59 18.19 -0.59
N ALA A 415 12.00 19.32 -0.17
CA ALA A 415 12.68 20.60 -0.20
C ALA A 415 13.83 20.62 0.82
N ASP A 416 14.89 21.35 0.48
CA ASP A 416 15.96 21.67 1.42
C ASP A 416 15.40 22.45 2.62
N ARG A 417 15.99 22.22 3.79
CA ARG A 417 15.61 22.88 5.05
C ARG A 417 16.79 23.61 5.66
N THR A 418 16.50 24.55 6.55
CA THR A 418 17.54 25.32 7.26
C THR A 418 17.42 25.05 8.75
N ASN A 419 18.51 24.67 9.40
CA ASN A 419 18.51 24.47 10.85
C ASN A 419 18.63 25.80 11.62
N SER A 420 18.60 25.73 12.95
CA SER A 420 18.69 26.88 13.84
C SER A 420 19.98 27.70 13.70
N THR A 421 21.05 27.11 13.15
CA THR A 421 22.34 27.79 12.92
C THR A 421 22.46 28.38 11.51
N GLY A 422 21.42 28.33 10.69
CA GLY A 422 21.44 28.80 9.31
C GLY A 422 22.11 27.85 8.31
N LYS A 423 22.47 26.63 8.73
CA LYS A 423 23.03 25.61 7.83
C LYS A 423 21.92 25.04 6.97
N LYS A 424 22.16 25.00 5.65
CA LYS A 424 21.28 24.37 4.67
C LYS A 424 21.45 22.85 4.74
N ILE A 425 20.36 22.14 5.01
CA ILE A 425 20.26 20.69 5.06
C ILE A 425 19.53 20.23 3.80
N PRO A 426 20.12 19.32 3.01
CA PRO A 426 19.47 18.83 1.80
C PRO A 426 18.18 18.06 2.12
N GLY A 427 17.18 18.16 1.25
CA GLY A 427 15.98 17.34 1.36
C GLY A 427 16.27 15.84 1.19
N TRP A 428 15.44 14.99 1.80
CA TRP A 428 15.48 13.54 1.57
C TRP A 428 14.99 13.19 0.15
N LYS A 429 15.40 12.01 -0.33
CA LYS A 429 15.06 11.49 -1.66
C LYS A 429 14.55 10.06 -1.55
N ILE A 430 13.32 9.82 -1.99
CA ILE A 430 12.73 8.48 -2.09
C ILE A 430 12.58 8.13 -3.56
N VAL A 431 12.96 6.90 -3.92
CA VAL A 431 12.73 6.36 -5.26
C VAL A 431 11.89 5.11 -5.15
N TYR A 432 10.84 5.00 -5.95
CA TYR A 432 10.02 3.81 -6.09
C TYR A 432 10.13 3.28 -7.51
N SER A 433 10.44 2.00 -7.65
CA SER A 433 10.71 1.38 -8.95
C SER A 433 9.49 1.22 -9.85
N GLY A 434 8.29 1.04 -9.25
CA GLY A 434 7.23 0.30 -9.95
C GLY A 434 7.67 -1.14 -10.21
N ASP A 435 7.07 -1.78 -11.21
CA ASP A 435 7.53 -3.08 -11.70
C ASP A 435 8.58 -2.89 -12.78
N THR A 436 9.68 -3.63 -12.70
CA THR A 436 10.78 -3.50 -13.66
C THR A 436 11.81 -4.62 -13.58
N ARG A 437 12.44 -4.91 -14.73
CA ARG A 437 13.81 -5.42 -14.75
C ARG A 437 14.79 -4.37 -14.23
N PRO A 438 15.95 -4.76 -13.67
CA PRO A 438 17.06 -3.86 -13.44
C PRO A 438 17.39 -3.06 -14.71
N CYS A 439 17.46 -1.74 -14.59
CA CYS A 439 17.77 -0.86 -15.71
C CYS A 439 18.67 0.31 -15.28
N PRO A 440 19.48 0.86 -16.20
CA PRO A 440 20.34 2.00 -15.93
C PRO A 440 19.58 3.24 -15.44
N GLU A 441 18.37 3.47 -15.95
CA GLU A 441 17.51 4.59 -15.58
C GLU A 441 17.13 4.54 -14.10
N LEU A 442 16.83 3.36 -13.57
CA LEU A 442 16.53 3.19 -12.14
C LEU A 442 17.76 3.39 -11.28
N VAL A 443 18.94 2.91 -11.69
CA VAL A 443 20.20 3.16 -10.99
C VAL A 443 20.51 4.66 -10.96
N ALA A 444 20.39 5.35 -12.09
CA ALA A 444 20.62 6.79 -12.19
C ALA A 444 19.61 7.59 -11.35
N ALA A 445 18.32 7.26 -11.45
CA ALA A 445 17.28 7.89 -10.64
C ALA A 445 17.48 7.65 -9.15
N SER A 446 18.00 6.48 -8.76
CA SER A 446 18.26 6.09 -7.37
C SER A 446 19.57 6.63 -6.81
N HIS A 447 20.41 7.28 -7.61
CA HIS A 447 21.72 7.74 -7.16
C HIS A 447 21.60 8.63 -5.91
N GLY A 448 22.24 8.21 -4.82
CA GLY A 448 22.22 8.89 -3.52
C GLY A 448 20.84 8.97 -2.85
N ALA A 449 19.91 8.06 -3.17
CA ALA A 449 18.59 8.02 -2.54
C ALA A 449 18.69 7.76 -1.03
N THR A 450 17.85 8.44 -0.25
CA THR A 450 17.65 8.15 1.18
C THR A 450 16.99 6.79 1.36
N VAL A 451 15.96 6.50 0.55
CA VAL A 451 15.30 5.20 0.49
C VAL A 451 15.02 4.83 -0.96
N LEU A 452 15.42 3.63 -1.37
CA LEU A 452 14.95 2.98 -2.58
C LEU A 452 13.92 1.92 -2.19
N ILE A 453 12.70 2.05 -2.69
CA ILE A 453 11.65 1.03 -2.61
C ILE A 453 11.67 0.29 -3.94
N HIS A 454 12.13 -0.95 -3.94
CA HIS A 454 12.33 -1.75 -5.16
C HIS A 454 11.44 -2.99 -5.14
N GLU A 455 10.84 -3.32 -6.28
CA GLU A 455 10.18 -4.61 -6.48
C GLU A 455 11.19 -5.77 -6.40
N ALA A 456 10.79 -6.86 -5.76
CA ALA A 456 11.59 -8.07 -5.65
C ALA A 456 10.66 -9.28 -5.85
N THR A 457 10.04 -9.32 -7.03
CA THR A 457 8.94 -10.24 -7.31
C THR A 457 9.37 -11.69 -7.22
N PHE A 458 10.58 -12.01 -7.70
CA PHE A 458 11.09 -13.39 -7.79
C PHE A 458 12.21 -13.66 -6.77
N GLU A 459 12.31 -14.92 -6.37
CA GLU A 459 13.47 -15.42 -5.62
C GLU A 459 14.68 -15.57 -6.55
N ASP A 460 15.89 -15.58 -5.99
CA ASP A 460 17.13 -15.60 -6.78
C ASP A 460 17.31 -16.90 -7.59
N GLY A 461 16.60 -17.97 -7.24
CA GLY A 461 16.54 -19.20 -8.03
C GLY A 461 15.68 -19.11 -9.29
N MET A 462 14.94 -18.02 -9.51
CA MET A 462 13.93 -17.85 -10.58
C MET A 462 14.28 -16.71 -11.54
N VAL A 463 15.57 -16.54 -11.86
CA VAL A 463 16.04 -15.46 -12.74
C VAL A 463 15.40 -15.54 -14.12
N GLU A 464 15.20 -16.74 -14.67
CA GLU A 464 14.59 -16.93 -16.00
C GLU A 464 13.14 -16.44 -16.01
N GLU A 465 12.35 -16.73 -14.97
CA GLU A 465 10.98 -16.22 -14.82
C GLU A 465 10.95 -14.71 -14.62
N ALA A 466 11.88 -14.16 -13.81
CA ALA A 466 12.06 -12.72 -13.62
C ALA A 466 12.32 -12.02 -14.97
N ILE A 467 13.23 -12.55 -15.79
CA ILE A 467 13.50 -12.03 -17.14
C ILE A 467 12.26 -12.15 -18.02
N ALA A 468 11.63 -13.33 -18.07
CA ALA A 468 10.49 -13.58 -18.95
C ALA A 468 9.26 -12.70 -18.62
N ARG A 469 9.09 -12.32 -17.36
CA ARG A 469 7.96 -11.49 -16.88
C ARG A 469 8.33 -10.03 -16.64
N ASN A 470 9.56 -9.63 -16.98
CA ASN A 470 10.11 -8.32 -16.75
C ASN A 470 10.02 -7.81 -15.30
N HIS A 471 10.46 -8.63 -14.35
CA HIS A 471 10.55 -8.30 -12.92
C HIS A 471 11.94 -8.57 -12.37
N SER A 472 12.24 -8.08 -11.17
CA SER A 472 13.52 -8.32 -10.50
C SER A 472 13.47 -9.55 -9.59
N THR A 473 14.61 -10.22 -9.48
CA THR A 473 14.89 -11.07 -8.32
C THR A 473 15.27 -10.23 -7.10
N THR A 474 15.36 -10.86 -5.92
CA THR A 474 15.75 -10.20 -4.67
C THR A 474 17.19 -9.66 -4.75
N GLN A 475 18.13 -10.48 -5.22
CA GLN A 475 19.52 -10.10 -5.40
C GLN A 475 19.67 -8.95 -6.39
N GLU A 476 18.99 -9.00 -7.53
CA GLU A 476 19.06 -7.94 -8.54
C GLU A 476 18.54 -6.59 -8.01
N ALA A 477 17.46 -6.60 -7.22
CA ALA A 477 16.93 -5.40 -6.59
C ALA A 477 17.92 -4.78 -5.60
N ILE A 478 18.63 -5.62 -4.84
CA ILE A 478 19.70 -5.20 -3.92
C ILE A 478 20.89 -4.62 -4.69
N GLU A 479 21.34 -5.30 -5.76
CA GLU A 479 22.46 -4.86 -6.60
C GLU A 479 22.19 -3.49 -7.24
N VAL A 480 20.96 -3.21 -7.68
CA VAL A 480 20.53 -1.89 -8.16
C VAL A 480 20.69 -0.83 -7.07
N GLY A 481 20.25 -1.12 -5.84
CA GLY A 481 20.37 -0.20 -4.71
C GLY A 481 21.81 0.07 -4.30
N ASP A 482 22.65 -0.97 -4.29
CA ASP A 482 24.09 -0.84 -4.00
C ASP A 482 24.82 -0.05 -5.08
N ALA A 483 24.55 -0.32 -6.37
CA ALA A 483 25.11 0.44 -7.49
C ALA A 483 24.70 1.92 -7.46
N ALA A 484 23.49 2.21 -6.99
CA ALA A 484 22.99 3.56 -6.82
C ALA A 484 23.56 4.28 -5.58
N GLY A 485 24.20 3.56 -4.65
CA GLY A 485 24.60 4.11 -3.36
C GLY A 485 23.39 4.54 -2.52
N ALA A 486 22.27 3.83 -2.63
CA ALA A 486 21.09 4.09 -1.81
C ALA A 486 21.41 3.83 -0.33
N TYR A 487 20.93 4.71 0.55
CA TYR A 487 21.18 4.57 1.99
C TYR A 487 20.41 3.40 2.60
N ARG A 488 19.14 3.22 2.22
CA ARG A 488 18.30 2.08 2.59
C ARG A 488 17.55 1.54 1.38
N ILE A 489 17.37 0.23 1.36
CA ILE A 489 16.61 -0.49 0.34
C ILE A 489 15.43 -1.17 1.04
N ILE A 490 14.21 -0.93 0.58
CA ILE A 490 13.00 -1.60 1.03
C ILE A 490 12.49 -2.45 -0.13
N LEU A 491 12.55 -3.76 0.03
CA LEU A 491 12.06 -4.72 -0.95
C LEU A 491 10.55 -4.89 -0.77
N THR A 492 9.79 -4.89 -1.86
CA THR A 492 8.33 -5.06 -1.87
C THR A 492 7.88 -5.83 -3.11
N HIS A 493 6.56 -5.91 -3.33
CA HIS A 493 5.94 -6.53 -4.51
C HIS A 493 6.33 -8.00 -4.71
N PHE A 494 6.28 -8.77 -3.62
CA PHE A 494 6.69 -10.18 -3.64
C PHE A 494 5.67 -11.05 -4.36
N SER A 495 6.13 -12.04 -5.13
CA SER A 495 5.27 -13.07 -5.69
C SER A 495 4.46 -13.76 -4.59
N GLN A 496 3.15 -13.85 -4.79
CA GLN A 496 2.26 -14.53 -3.84
C GLN A 496 2.28 -16.05 -3.97
N ARG A 497 2.99 -16.59 -4.95
CA ARG A 497 3.13 -18.04 -5.15
C ARG A 497 4.04 -18.69 -4.10
N TYR A 498 4.89 -17.89 -3.46
CA TYR A 498 5.86 -18.34 -2.47
C TYR A 498 5.69 -17.45 -1.23
N PRO A 499 4.92 -17.86 -0.21
CA PRO A 499 4.63 -17.02 0.96
C PRO A 499 5.83 -16.84 1.91
N LYS A 500 7.04 -17.14 1.45
CA LYS A 500 8.28 -17.12 2.23
C LYS A 500 8.77 -15.68 2.39
N ILE A 501 9.43 -15.41 3.52
CA ILE A 501 10.30 -14.24 3.61
C ILE A 501 11.44 -14.44 2.61
N PRO A 502 11.72 -13.46 1.72
CA PRO A 502 12.88 -13.52 0.86
C PRO A 502 14.15 -13.79 1.67
N VAL A 503 14.86 -14.86 1.31
CA VAL A 503 16.15 -15.19 1.89
C VAL A 503 17.23 -14.54 1.04
N PHE A 504 18.03 -13.68 1.65
CA PHE A 504 19.20 -13.09 1.02
C PHE A 504 20.38 -13.06 2.00
N ASP A 505 21.59 -12.92 1.44
CA ASP A 505 22.86 -12.97 2.16
C ASP A 505 22.94 -11.91 3.27
N GLU A 506 23.55 -12.31 4.40
CA GLU A 506 23.76 -11.46 5.57
C GLU A 506 24.58 -10.22 5.24
N THR A 507 25.44 -10.32 4.23
CA THR A 507 26.25 -9.21 3.70
C THR A 507 25.40 -8.01 3.27
N HIS A 508 24.19 -8.21 2.74
CA HIS A 508 23.30 -7.12 2.29
C HIS A 508 22.27 -6.69 3.35
N MET A 509 22.19 -7.38 4.49
CA MET A 509 21.23 -7.07 5.56
C MET A 509 21.48 -5.70 6.20
N HIS A 510 22.69 -5.14 6.11
CA HIS A 510 23.04 -3.85 6.72
C HIS A 510 22.35 -2.61 6.11
N LYS A 511 21.74 -2.73 4.92
CA LYS A 511 20.98 -1.64 4.24
C LYS A 511 19.58 -2.04 3.81
N THR A 512 19.30 -3.34 3.77
CA THR A 512 18.10 -3.89 3.13
C THR A 512 17.05 -4.27 4.18
N SER A 513 15.80 -3.98 3.87
CA SER A 513 14.62 -4.35 4.65
C SER A 513 13.58 -5.00 3.76
N ILE A 514 12.77 -5.85 4.37
CA ILE A 514 11.67 -6.55 3.70
C ILE A 514 10.37 -5.86 4.11
N ALA A 515 9.57 -5.44 3.13
CA ALA A 515 8.27 -4.86 3.40
C ALA A 515 7.26 -5.93 3.82
N PHE A 516 6.38 -5.56 4.74
CA PHE A 516 5.16 -6.31 5.04
C PHE A 516 3.98 -5.35 4.98
N ASP A 517 2.80 -5.91 4.73
CA ASP A 517 1.57 -5.14 4.85
C ASP A 517 1.48 -4.50 6.24
N MET A 518 1.08 -3.23 6.26
CA MET A 518 0.96 -2.38 7.46
C MET A 518 2.30 -1.98 8.10
N MET A 519 3.44 -2.27 7.47
CA MET A 519 4.73 -1.76 7.93
C MET A 519 4.78 -0.23 7.81
N SER A 520 5.30 0.42 8.85
CA SER A 520 5.39 1.87 9.02
C SER A 520 6.86 2.24 9.23
N VAL A 521 7.50 2.85 8.23
CA VAL A 521 8.92 3.24 8.29
C VAL A 521 9.02 4.75 8.37
N ASN A 522 9.34 5.26 9.55
CA ASN A 522 9.61 6.69 9.76
C ASN A 522 11.06 7.03 9.38
N LEU A 523 11.32 8.22 8.84
CA LEU A 523 12.69 8.65 8.50
C LEU A 523 13.64 8.65 9.70
N ALA A 524 13.13 8.96 10.90
CA ALA A 524 13.92 8.92 12.13
C ALA A 524 14.39 7.50 12.50
N ASP A 525 13.72 6.47 11.97
CA ASP A 525 13.98 5.07 12.31
C ASP A 525 14.82 4.33 11.24
N LEU A 526 15.10 4.97 10.11
CA LEU A 526 15.92 4.37 9.04
C LEU A 526 17.26 3.80 9.52
N PRO A 527 18.00 4.43 10.46
CA PRO A 527 19.22 3.85 10.99
C PRO A 527 19.01 2.48 11.64
N MET A 528 17.86 2.28 12.30
CA MET A 528 17.52 1.06 13.03
C MET A 528 16.88 -0.02 12.17
N LEU A 529 16.31 0.34 11.02
CA LEU A 529 15.56 -0.56 10.15
C LEU A 529 16.28 -1.90 9.83
N PRO A 530 17.56 -1.90 9.41
CA PRO A 530 18.33 -3.13 9.19
C PRO A 530 18.44 -4.05 10.41
N ARG A 531 18.47 -3.48 11.61
CA ARG A 531 18.70 -4.21 12.87
C ARG A 531 17.49 -5.00 13.33
N VAL A 532 16.31 -4.69 12.81
CA VAL A 532 15.07 -5.40 13.14
C VAL A 532 14.92 -6.68 12.31
N LEU A 533 15.54 -6.74 11.13
CA LEU A 533 15.37 -7.85 10.19
C LEU A 533 15.73 -9.24 10.77
N PRO A 534 16.85 -9.43 11.53
CA PRO A 534 17.15 -10.72 12.17
C PRO A 534 16.03 -11.22 13.09
N TYR A 535 15.38 -10.32 13.82
CA TYR A 535 14.27 -10.67 14.71
C TYR A 535 13.00 -10.99 13.94
N LEU A 536 12.76 -10.32 12.81
CA LEU A 536 11.62 -10.66 11.94
C LEU A 536 11.73 -12.10 11.44
N LYS A 537 12.93 -12.59 11.11
CA LYS A 537 13.13 -14.00 10.70
C LYS A 537 12.64 -15.01 11.75
N LEU A 538 12.67 -14.67 13.04
CA LEU A 538 12.19 -15.54 14.12
C LEU A 538 10.69 -15.87 13.95
N LEU A 539 9.87 -14.89 13.53
CA LEU A 539 8.42 -15.05 13.41
C LEU A 539 7.99 -16.02 12.30
N PHE A 540 8.86 -16.30 11.33
CA PHE A 540 8.54 -17.07 10.13
C PHE A 540 9.34 -18.37 10.03
N ARG A 541 10.05 -18.76 11.11
CA ARG A 541 10.90 -19.97 11.14
C ARG A 541 10.14 -21.25 10.79
N ASP A 542 8.89 -21.37 11.24
CA ASP A 542 8.07 -22.58 11.04
C ASP A 542 7.16 -22.48 9.80
N GLU A 543 6.76 -21.27 9.38
CA GLU A 543 6.02 -21.08 8.11
C GLU A 543 6.89 -21.42 6.88
N MET A 544 8.22 -21.46 7.05
CA MET A 544 9.15 -21.97 6.05
C MET A 544 9.08 -23.49 5.84
N ILE A 545 8.46 -24.25 6.76
CA ILE A 545 8.46 -25.73 6.77
C ILE A 545 7.11 -26.31 6.29
N VAL A 546 6.00 -25.58 6.48
CA VAL A 546 4.64 -26.16 6.34
C VAL A 546 4.16 -26.29 4.88
N ASP A 547 4.68 -25.52 3.92
CA ASP A 547 4.19 -25.55 2.52
C ASP A 547 4.90 -26.56 1.61
N GLU A 548 5.98 -27.23 2.04
CA GLU A 548 6.63 -28.29 1.23
C GLU A 548 5.70 -29.48 0.94
N SER A 549 4.63 -29.67 1.71
CA SER A 549 3.65 -30.74 1.48
C SER A 549 2.55 -30.40 0.48
N ASP A 550 2.24 -29.12 0.25
CA ASP A 550 1.19 -28.69 -0.68
C ASP A 550 1.72 -28.43 -2.09
N ASP A 551 3.03 -28.13 -2.23
CA ASP A 551 3.70 -27.93 -3.51
C ASP A 551 3.75 -29.19 -4.40
N VAL A 552 3.60 -30.39 -3.82
CA VAL A 552 3.56 -31.65 -4.59
C VAL A 552 2.23 -31.82 -5.35
N ASN A 553 1.12 -31.22 -4.88
CA ASN A 553 -0.21 -31.42 -5.47
C ASN A 553 -0.58 -30.39 -6.55
N VAL A 554 0.00 -29.18 -6.52
CA VAL A 554 -0.30 -28.14 -7.51
C VAL A 554 0.47 -28.36 -8.81
N ALA A 555 1.69 -28.88 -8.75
CA ALA A 555 2.48 -29.22 -9.95
C ALA A 555 1.81 -30.29 -10.83
N THR A 556 1.04 -31.21 -10.24
CA THR A 556 0.30 -32.25 -10.98
C THR A 556 -1.00 -31.76 -11.63
N ALA A 557 -1.56 -30.63 -11.20
CA ALA A 557 -2.82 -30.10 -11.74
C ALA A 557 -2.63 -29.22 -12.99
N ALA A 558 -1.41 -28.76 -13.27
CA ALA A 558 -1.09 -27.94 -14.44
C ALA A 558 -0.58 -28.74 -15.65
N ALA A 559 -0.59 -30.07 -15.57
CA ALA A 559 -0.14 -30.98 -16.64
C ALA A 559 -1.28 -31.75 -17.33
N ILE A 560 -2.52 -31.25 -17.26
CA ILE A 560 -3.69 -31.81 -17.99
C ILE A 560 -4.39 -30.72 -18.78
#